data_AF-A0AAX0KXZ8-F1
#
_entry.id   AF-A0AAX0KXZ8-F1
#
_cell.length_a   1.000
_cell.length_b   1.000
_cell.length_c   1.000
_cell.angle_alpha   90.00
_cell.angle_beta   90.00
_cell.angle_gamma   90.00
#
_symmetry.space_group_name_H-M   'P 1'
#
loop_
_entity.id
_entity.type
_entity.pdbx_description
1 polymer ?
#
loop_
_entity_poly.entity_id
_entity_poly.type
_entity_poly.pdbx_seq_one_letter_code
_entity_poly.pdbx_strand_id
1 'polypeptide(L)'
;MGATRNELDALISDGVLVPATAMPTVRRRWRREDGLALVTELTALVQSGTISSDEWETLQMASARSGLRVGAIIGAIRKGMLRLGLQMGVEGYHGLVVHMEDLNHLALQRSPTMAQGLIPATEFSRTISRRGRDRFIALLEAGHSPSVRMTAPKDEACVFYLRASDIQAFRERFVTLPMLIERFGEHRNTILARLRKARLRPFAPEGVSYGHIYLREEVELGLRCKV
;
A
#
# COMPACT_ATOMS: atom_id res chain seq x y z
N MET A 1 27.30 -1.53 6.07
CA MET A 1 26.24 -0.92 5.25
C MET A 1 24.99 -0.54 6.05
N GLY A 2 24.77 -1.07 7.28
CA GLY A 2 23.62 -0.63 8.09
C GLY A 2 22.26 -1.04 7.49
N ALA A 3 22.20 -2.19 6.84
CA ALA A 3 20.96 -2.79 6.35
C ALA A 3 20.60 -4.01 7.20
N THR A 4 19.31 -4.22 7.43
CA THR A 4 18.75 -5.45 7.98
C THR A 4 18.87 -6.60 6.99
N ARG A 5 18.67 -7.85 7.46
CA ARG A 5 18.72 -9.03 6.60
C ARG A 5 17.69 -8.98 5.47
N ASN A 6 16.45 -8.59 5.79
CA ASN A 6 15.39 -8.47 4.79
C ASN A 6 15.70 -7.41 3.73
N GLU A 7 16.31 -6.29 4.13
CA GLU A 7 16.75 -5.25 3.20
C GLU A 7 17.83 -5.75 2.25
N LEU A 8 18.81 -6.49 2.79
CA LEU A 8 19.87 -7.08 1.99
C LEU A 8 19.31 -8.10 0.99
N ASP A 9 18.40 -8.97 1.42
CA ASP A 9 17.76 -9.96 0.56
C ASP A 9 16.96 -9.30 -0.57
N ALA A 10 16.26 -8.19 -0.27
CA ALA A 10 15.54 -7.40 -1.29
C ALA A 10 16.49 -6.76 -2.33
N LEU A 11 17.63 -6.21 -1.88
CA LEU A 11 18.65 -5.63 -2.77
C LEU A 11 19.27 -6.69 -3.70
N ILE A 12 19.46 -7.91 -3.20
CA ILE A 12 19.97 -9.04 -3.98
C ILE A 12 18.92 -9.52 -4.99
N SER A 13 17.69 -9.73 -4.54
CA SER A 13 16.58 -10.19 -5.38
C SER A 13 16.29 -9.25 -6.54
N ASP A 14 16.43 -7.94 -6.31
CA ASP A 14 16.23 -6.91 -7.33
C ASP A 14 17.48 -6.62 -8.18
N GLY A 15 18.56 -7.38 -7.99
CA GLY A 15 19.79 -7.23 -8.76
C GLY A 15 20.57 -5.95 -8.49
N VAL A 16 20.26 -5.23 -7.42
CA VAL A 16 21.00 -4.02 -7.00
C VAL A 16 22.37 -4.40 -6.47
N LEU A 17 22.44 -5.50 -5.71
CA LEU A 17 23.70 -6.10 -5.28
C LEU A 17 23.94 -7.39 -6.05
N VAL A 18 24.88 -7.33 -6.98
CA VAL A 18 25.28 -8.47 -7.82
C VAL A 18 26.34 -9.29 -7.07
N PRO A 19 26.24 -10.63 -7.05
CA PRO A 19 27.29 -11.45 -6.46
C PRO A 19 28.59 -11.34 -7.27
N ALA A 20 29.73 -11.27 -6.59
CA ALA A 20 31.05 -11.28 -7.21
C ALA A 20 31.37 -12.62 -7.90
N THR A 21 30.62 -13.68 -7.61
CA THR A 21 30.77 -15.00 -8.23
C THR A 21 29.41 -15.61 -8.52
N ALA A 22 29.20 -16.15 -9.73
CA ALA A 22 27.98 -16.87 -10.08
C ALA A 22 27.87 -18.28 -9.45
N MET A 23 28.93 -18.77 -8.78
CA MET A 23 28.99 -20.13 -8.23
C MET A 23 28.13 -20.30 -6.97
N PRO A 24 27.13 -21.22 -6.97
CA PRO A 24 26.24 -21.38 -5.83
C PRO A 24 26.90 -21.96 -4.56
N THR A 25 28.02 -22.65 -4.69
CA THR A 25 28.68 -23.32 -3.56
C THR A 25 29.51 -22.37 -2.69
N VAL A 26 29.78 -21.16 -3.17
CA VAL A 26 30.53 -20.16 -2.41
C VAL A 26 29.63 -19.53 -1.35
N ARG A 27 30.06 -19.58 -0.07
CA ARG A 27 29.28 -19.12 1.08
C ARG A 27 29.25 -17.59 1.24
N ARG A 28 30.27 -16.88 0.74
CA ARG A 28 30.39 -15.41 0.79
C ARG A 28 30.48 -14.83 -0.63
N ARG A 29 29.35 -14.83 -1.35
CA ARG A 29 29.35 -14.42 -2.77
C ARG A 29 29.31 -12.92 -2.99
N TRP A 30 28.85 -12.16 -2.00
CA TRP A 30 28.75 -10.70 -2.06
C TRP A 30 29.87 -10.05 -1.26
N ARG A 31 30.49 -9.00 -1.82
CA ARG A 31 31.55 -8.27 -1.13
C ARG A 31 30.93 -7.20 -0.25
N ARG A 32 31.53 -7.00 0.93
CA ARG A 32 31.13 -5.91 1.83
C ARG A 32 31.36 -4.54 1.17
N GLU A 33 32.39 -4.43 0.35
CA GLU A 33 32.74 -3.23 -0.40
C GLU A 33 31.60 -2.77 -1.30
N ASP A 34 30.95 -3.68 -2.04
CA ASP A 34 29.82 -3.36 -2.92
C ASP A 34 28.65 -2.74 -2.14
N GLY A 35 28.34 -3.32 -0.96
CA GLY A 35 27.29 -2.80 -0.08
C GLY A 35 27.66 -1.45 0.56
N LEU A 36 28.94 -1.18 0.81
CA LEU A 36 29.39 0.13 1.30
C LEU A 36 29.39 1.17 0.17
N ALA A 37 29.84 0.80 -1.02
CA ALA A 37 29.82 1.65 -2.21
C ALA A 37 28.40 2.09 -2.55
N LEU A 38 27.42 1.18 -2.48
CA LEU A 38 26.00 1.51 -2.67
C LEU A 38 25.52 2.56 -1.65
N VAL A 39 25.87 2.41 -0.37
CA VAL A 39 25.49 3.38 0.66
C VAL A 39 26.17 4.72 0.42
N THR A 40 27.46 4.74 0.09
CA THR A 40 28.18 5.97 -0.23
C THR A 40 27.56 6.68 -1.43
N GLU A 41 27.23 5.93 -2.48
CA GLU A 41 26.55 6.44 -3.68
C GLU A 41 25.20 7.08 -3.32
N LEU A 42 24.33 6.35 -2.62
CA LEU A 42 23.00 6.86 -2.27
C LEU A 42 23.08 8.04 -1.30
N THR A 43 23.99 8.00 -0.32
CA THR A 43 24.20 9.13 0.61
C THR A 43 24.67 10.38 -0.14
N ALA A 44 25.46 10.25 -1.21
CA ALA A 44 25.86 11.38 -2.04
C ALA A 44 24.70 11.99 -2.85
N LEU A 45 23.61 11.24 -3.06
CA LEU A 45 22.39 11.69 -3.73
C LEU A 45 21.33 12.26 -2.77
N VAL A 46 21.64 12.33 -1.47
CA VAL A 46 20.72 12.90 -0.46
C VAL A 46 20.57 14.39 -0.70
N GLN A 47 19.32 14.82 -0.92
CA GLN A 47 18.97 16.20 -1.26
C GLN A 47 18.38 16.95 -0.06
N SER A 48 17.69 16.24 0.81
CA SER A 48 17.14 16.78 2.05
C SER A 48 17.93 16.17 3.20
N GLY A 49 18.40 17.01 4.12
CA GLY A 49 19.24 16.58 5.24
C GLY A 49 18.49 15.67 6.22
N THR A 50 18.66 15.93 7.51
CA THR A 50 18.09 15.03 8.50
C THR A 50 16.59 15.26 8.68
N ILE A 51 15.79 14.20 8.45
CA ILE A 51 14.34 14.24 8.41
C ILE A 51 13.73 13.54 9.63
N SER A 52 12.66 14.13 10.16
CA SER A 52 11.81 13.58 11.23
C SER A 52 10.31 13.66 10.92
N SER A 53 9.93 13.99 9.66
CA SER A 53 8.54 14.16 9.22
C SER A 53 7.88 12.82 8.84
N ASP A 54 6.57 12.70 9.10
CA ASP A 54 5.71 11.57 8.71
C ASP A 54 5.53 11.42 7.18
N GLU A 55 5.95 12.41 6.41
CA GLU A 55 5.85 12.44 4.93
C GLU A 55 6.96 11.62 4.22
N TRP A 56 7.87 11.06 5.00
CA TRP A 56 9.01 10.30 4.52
C TRP A 56 8.96 8.87 5.04
N GLU A 57 9.39 7.93 4.22
CA GLU A 57 9.38 6.52 4.58
C GLU A 57 10.65 5.82 4.10
N THR A 58 11.02 4.72 4.77
CA THR A 58 12.18 3.91 4.38
C THR A 58 11.97 3.28 3.01
N LEU A 59 13.06 2.96 2.31
CA LEU A 59 13.00 2.32 0.98
C LEU A 59 12.17 1.02 0.97
N GLN A 60 12.15 0.27 2.07
CA GLN A 60 11.34 -0.95 2.17
C GLN A 60 9.85 -0.67 2.38
N MET A 61 9.51 0.32 3.22
CA MET A 61 8.12 0.75 3.39
C MET A 61 7.58 1.33 2.09
N ALA A 62 8.38 2.17 1.41
CA ALA A 62 8.11 2.68 0.08
C ALA A 62 7.82 1.55 -0.92
N SER A 63 8.70 0.55 -0.99
CA SER A 63 8.55 -0.64 -1.84
C SER A 63 7.27 -1.42 -1.51
N ALA A 64 6.95 -1.62 -0.24
CA ALA A 64 5.74 -2.32 0.19
C ALA A 64 4.46 -1.53 -0.08
N ARG A 65 4.51 -0.19 0.02
CA ARG A 65 3.35 0.70 -0.12
C ARG A 65 3.03 1.01 -1.58
N SER A 66 4.04 1.35 -2.37
CA SER A 66 3.89 1.73 -3.80
C SER A 66 3.75 0.54 -4.74
N GLY A 67 4.10 -0.68 -4.28
CA GLY A 67 4.18 -1.84 -5.15
C GLY A 67 5.36 -1.80 -6.14
N LEU A 68 6.26 -0.81 -6.03
CA LEU A 68 7.50 -0.78 -6.79
C LEU A 68 8.54 -1.73 -6.15
N ARG A 69 9.38 -2.34 -6.97
CA ARG A 69 10.55 -3.09 -6.50
C ARG A 69 11.61 -2.11 -5.96
N VAL A 70 12.39 -2.52 -4.96
CA VAL A 70 13.45 -1.70 -4.35
C VAL A 70 14.46 -1.26 -5.41
N GLY A 71 14.82 -2.15 -6.34
CA GLY A 71 15.69 -1.80 -7.46
C GLY A 71 15.11 -0.72 -8.37
N ALA A 72 13.79 -0.69 -8.57
CA ALA A 72 13.13 0.34 -9.37
C ALA A 72 13.10 1.70 -8.67
N ILE A 73 12.96 1.70 -7.33
CA ILE A 73 13.04 2.90 -6.48
C ILE A 73 14.46 3.45 -6.50
N ILE A 74 15.48 2.61 -6.26
CA ILE A 74 16.90 2.99 -6.32
C ILE A 74 17.26 3.52 -7.72
N GLY A 75 16.79 2.87 -8.77
CA GLY A 75 16.97 3.35 -10.14
C GLY A 75 16.30 4.70 -10.41
N ALA A 76 15.22 5.04 -9.72
CA ALA A 76 14.56 6.35 -9.84
C ALA A 76 15.29 7.44 -9.04
N ILE A 77 15.80 7.11 -7.86
CA ILE A 77 16.69 7.97 -7.06
C ILE A 77 17.92 8.35 -7.88
N ARG A 78 18.59 7.36 -8.50
CA ARG A 78 19.75 7.58 -9.39
C ARG A 78 19.47 8.51 -10.57
N LYS A 79 18.21 8.56 -11.02
CA LYS A 79 17.74 9.44 -12.11
C LYS A 79 17.27 10.82 -11.60
N GLY A 80 17.37 11.09 -10.30
CA GLY A 80 16.88 12.33 -9.68
C GLY A 80 15.36 12.46 -9.67
N MET A 81 14.61 11.37 -9.87
CA MET A 81 13.14 11.41 -9.93
C MET A 81 12.47 11.34 -8.55
N LEU A 82 13.22 10.96 -7.51
CA LEU A 82 12.74 10.85 -6.14
C LEU A 82 13.65 11.64 -5.22
N ARG A 83 13.07 12.43 -4.31
CA ARG A 83 13.82 13.05 -3.23
C ARG A 83 14.26 12.00 -2.21
N LEU A 84 15.56 11.98 -1.95
CA LEU A 84 16.19 11.13 -0.95
C LEU A 84 16.63 11.96 0.25
N GLY A 85 16.33 11.44 1.44
CA GLY A 85 16.66 12.03 2.74
C GLY A 85 17.34 11.03 3.66
N LEU A 86 17.83 11.52 4.80
CA LEU A 86 18.39 10.71 5.88
C LEU A 86 17.53 10.84 7.14
N GLN A 87 17.16 9.71 7.74
CA GLN A 87 16.43 9.69 9.00
C GLN A 87 17.33 10.08 10.17
N MET A 88 16.81 10.91 11.08
CA MET A 88 17.51 11.31 12.32
C MET A 88 17.97 10.09 13.13
N GLY A 89 19.26 10.02 13.43
CA GLY A 89 19.85 9.03 14.34
C GLY A 89 19.99 7.61 13.78
N VAL A 90 19.77 7.39 12.49
CA VAL A 90 19.92 6.08 11.84
C VAL A 90 20.99 6.17 10.76
N GLU A 91 22.07 5.40 10.93
CA GLU A 91 23.18 5.37 9.97
C GLU A 91 23.07 4.21 8.97
N GLY A 92 23.62 4.45 7.77
CA GLY A 92 23.69 3.46 6.70
C GLY A 92 22.40 3.34 5.90
N TYR A 93 22.26 2.24 5.16
CA TYR A 93 21.17 2.01 4.23
C TYR A 93 19.79 2.14 4.87
N HIS A 94 19.61 1.63 6.09
CA HIS A 94 18.35 1.69 6.80
C HIS A 94 17.89 3.13 7.11
N GLY A 95 18.82 4.07 7.20
CA GLY A 95 18.53 5.48 7.42
C GLY A 95 18.07 6.23 6.17
N LEU A 96 18.12 5.61 4.99
CA LEU A 96 17.69 6.25 3.74
C LEU A 96 16.17 6.25 3.61
N VAL A 97 15.61 7.44 3.43
CA VAL A 97 14.16 7.67 3.32
C VAL A 97 13.81 8.41 2.05
N VAL A 98 12.64 8.13 1.49
CA VAL A 98 12.11 8.79 0.28
C VAL A 98 10.83 9.54 0.59
N HIS A 99 10.61 10.64 -0.14
CA HIS A 99 9.40 11.43 0.01
C HIS A 99 8.19 10.69 -0.56
N MET A 100 7.12 10.57 0.23
CA MET A 100 5.94 9.77 -0.13
C MET A 100 5.25 10.27 -1.40
N GLU A 101 5.17 11.59 -1.61
CA GLU A 101 4.49 12.19 -2.77
C GLU A 101 5.21 11.90 -4.09
N ASP A 102 6.55 12.00 -4.11
CA ASP A 102 7.34 11.70 -5.32
C ASP A 102 7.20 10.23 -5.69
N LEU A 103 7.23 9.37 -4.65
CA LEU A 103 7.04 7.94 -4.82
C LEU A 103 5.64 7.62 -5.35
N ASN A 104 4.62 8.31 -4.83
CA ASN A 104 3.26 8.18 -5.35
C ASN A 104 3.26 8.55 -6.83
N HIS A 105 3.69 9.76 -7.19
CA HIS A 105 3.76 10.22 -8.58
C HIS A 105 4.51 9.24 -9.49
N LEU A 106 5.65 8.71 -9.05
CA LEU A 106 6.42 7.72 -9.81
C LEU A 106 5.64 6.41 -9.98
N ALA A 107 4.97 5.93 -8.94
CA ALA A 107 4.13 4.74 -8.99
C ALA A 107 2.91 4.95 -9.90
N LEU A 108 2.33 6.16 -9.92
CA LEU A 108 1.27 6.53 -10.86
C LEU A 108 1.81 6.52 -12.30
N GLN A 109 3.00 7.05 -12.57
CA GLN A 109 3.58 7.12 -13.92
C GLN A 109 4.07 5.77 -14.46
N ARG A 110 4.58 4.89 -13.59
CA ARG A 110 5.12 3.57 -13.97
C ARG A 110 4.12 2.44 -13.90
N SER A 111 2.93 2.68 -13.37
CA SER A 111 1.82 1.76 -13.56
C SER A 111 1.39 1.86 -15.03
N PRO A 112 1.57 0.83 -15.87
CA PRO A 112 1.02 0.82 -17.23
C PRO A 112 -0.51 1.04 -17.24
N THR A 113 -1.13 0.91 -16.07
CA THR A 113 -2.56 0.97 -15.78
C THR A 113 -3.09 2.36 -15.39
N MET A 114 -2.25 3.32 -15.01
CA MET A 114 -2.73 4.62 -14.51
C MET A 114 -2.99 5.68 -15.57
N ALA A 115 -2.80 5.33 -16.85
CA ALA A 115 -3.49 6.03 -17.92
C ALA A 115 -5.01 5.69 -17.99
N GLN A 116 -5.55 4.78 -17.14
CA GLN A 116 -6.96 4.33 -17.19
C GLN A 116 -7.79 4.47 -15.89
N GLY A 117 -7.39 5.27 -14.89
CA GLY A 117 -8.27 5.56 -13.75
C GLY A 117 -8.64 4.35 -12.88
N LEU A 118 -7.72 3.38 -12.78
CA LEU A 118 -7.83 2.15 -11.98
C LEU A 118 -6.99 2.28 -10.70
N ILE A 119 -7.56 2.00 -9.54
CA ILE A 119 -6.85 1.93 -8.25
C ILE A 119 -6.82 0.50 -7.71
N PRO A 120 -5.74 0.04 -7.05
CA PRO A 120 -5.72 -1.26 -6.39
C PRO A 120 -6.81 -1.39 -5.31
N ALA A 121 -7.49 -2.53 -5.27
CA ALA A 121 -8.52 -2.81 -4.26
C ALA A 121 -7.97 -2.77 -2.82
N THR A 122 -6.69 -3.10 -2.62
CA THR A 122 -6.03 -3.01 -1.32
C THR A 122 -5.86 -1.56 -0.86
N GLU A 123 -5.65 -0.62 -1.78
CA GLU A 123 -5.59 0.81 -1.48
C GLU A 123 -6.98 1.31 -1.08
N PHE A 124 -8.00 1.05 -1.89
CA PHE A 124 -9.37 1.40 -1.57
C PHE A 124 -9.85 0.77 -0.25
N SER A 125 -9.49 -0.48 0.04
CA SER A 125 -9.89 -1.19 1.28
C SER A 125 -9.50 -0.43 2.55
N ARG A 126 -8.38 0.32 2.52
CA ARG A 126 -7.90 1.12 3.66
C ARG A 126 -8.80 2.32 3.94
N THR A 127 -9.44 2.88 2.91
CA THR A 127 -10.39 4.00 3.05
C THR A 127 -11.70 3.58 3.73
N ILE A 128 -12.12 2.33 3.50
CA ILE A 128 -13.39 1.81 4.03
C ILE A 128 -13.22 0.99 5.32
N SER A 129 -12.01 0.54 5.65
CA SER A 129 -11.75 -0.21 6.88
C SER A 129 -10.27 -0.29 7.26
N ARG A 130 -9.96 0.02 8.53
CA ARG A 130 -8.59 -0.05 9.07
C ARG A 130 -8.01 -1.47 9.16
N ARG A 131 -8.86 -2.50 9.22
CA ARG A 131 -8.47 -3.92 9.33
C ARG A 131 -9.14 -4.80 8.26
N GLY A 132 -9.76 -4.18 7.25
CA GLY A 132 -10.68 -4.87 6.34
C GLY A 132 -10.09 -5.28 5.01
N ARG A 133 -8.76 -5.28 4.83
CA ARG A 133 -8.12 -5.63 3.55
C ARG A 133 -8.61 -6.99 3.05
N ASP A 134 -8.33 -8.05 3.80
CA ASP A 134 -8.60 -9.42 3.37
C ASP A 134 -10.11 -9.66 3.20
N ARG A 135 -10.92 -9.02 4.04
CA ARG A 135 -12.38 -9.10 3.97
C ARG A 135 -12.96 -8.38 2.75
N PHE A 136 -12.39 -7.25 2.36
CA PHE A 136 -12.81 -6.55 1.15
C PHE A 136 -12.37 -7.30 -0.10
N ILE A 137 -11.18 -7.91 -0.10
CA ILE A 137 -10.75 -8.79 -1.19
C ILE A 137 -11.70 -9.99 -1.31
N ALA A 138 -12.04 -10.64 -0.20
CA ALA A 138 -13.02 -11.74 -0.20
C ALA A 138 -14.40 -11.30 -0.74
N LEU A 139 -14.85 -10.07 -0.45
CA LEU A 139 -16.09 -9.50 -0.99
C LEU A 139 -16.04 -9.40 -2.53
N LEU A 140 -14.89 -8.98 -3.08
CA LEU A 140 -14.67 -8.88 -4.54
C LEU A 140 -14.56 -10.25 -5.19
N GLU A 141 -13.87 -11.19 -4.53
CA GLU A 141 -13.76 -12.59 -4.98
C GLU A 141 -15.12 -13.28 -5.07
N ALA A 142 -16.00 -13.02 -4.11
CA ALA A 142 -17.38 -13.49 -4.09
C ALA A 142 -18.30 -12.75 -5.09
N GLY A 143 -17.78 -11.77 -5.83
CA GLY A 143 -18.53 -11.06 -6.88
C GLY A 143 -19.60 -10.10 -6.35
N HIS A 144 -19.55 -9.74 -5.07
CA HIS A 144 -20.55 -8.83 -4.48
C HIS A 144 -20.36 -7.37 -4.87
N SER A 145 -19.18 -7.01 -5.39
CA SER A 145 -18.90 -5.70 -5.95
C SER A 145 -18.04 -5.82 -7.23
N PRO A 146 -18.27 -4.97 -8.25
CA PRO A 146 -17.48 -4.99 -9.48
C PRO A 146 -15.99 -4.74 -9.23
N SER A 147 -15.13 -5.38 -10.03
CA SER A 147 -13.68 -5.17 -10.02
C SER A 147 -13.04 -5.74 -11.30
N VAL A 148 -11.79 -5.34 -11.54
CA VAL A 148 -10.96 -5.83 -12.64
C VAL A 148 -9.81 -6.65 -12.05
N ARG A 149 -9.59 -7.87 -12.53
CA ARG A 149 -8.42 -8.67 -12.16
C ARG A 149 -7.26 -8.38 -13.10
N MET A 150 -6.10 -8.07 -12.56
CA MET A 150 -4.87 -7.82 -13.33
C MET A 150 -3.65 -8.42 -12.63
N THR A 151 -2.64 -8.80 -13.38
CA THR A 151 -1.35 -9.24 -12.84
C THR A 151 -0.53 -8.05 -12.36
N ALA A 152 -0.10 -8.08 -11.09
CA ALA A 152 0.74 -7.05 -10.52
C ALA A 152 2.15 -7.10 -11.14
N PRO A 153 2.75 -5.94 -11.51
CA PRO A 153 4.08 -5.91 -12.12
C PRO A 153 5.21 -6.46 -11.24
N LYS A 154 5.03 -6.45 -9.91
CA LYS A 154 6.08 -6.77 -8.94
C LYS A 154 6.19 -8.26 -8.63
N ASP A 155 5.08 -8.97 -8.49
CA ASP A 155 5.06 -10.34 -7.94
C ASP A 155 4.34 -11.35 -8.84
N GLU A 156 3.93 -10.95 -10.06
CA GLU A 156 3.07 -11.74 -10.98
C GLU A 156 1.75 -12.22 -10.34
N ALA A 157 1.44 -11.76 -9.12
CA ALA A 157 0.22 -12.09 -8.42
C ALA A 157 -0.99 -11.43 -9.11
N CYS A 158 -2.09 -12.18 -9.24
CA CYS A 158 -3.36 -11.62 -9.68
C CYS A 158 -3.93 -10.74 -8.55
N VAL A 159 -4.10 -9.45 -8.82
CA VAL A 159 -4.59 -8.43 -7.89
C VAL A 159 -5.84 -7.78 -8.47
N PHE A 160 -6.78 -7.44 -7.58
CA PHE A 160 -7.98 -6.69 -7.93
C PHE A 160 -7.71 -5.19 -8.03
N TYR A 161 -8.26 -4.58 -9.07
CA TYR A 161 -8.31 -3.15 -9.31
C TYR A 161 -9.77 -2.67 -9.42
N LEU A 162 -9.99 -1.40 -9.14
CA LEU A 162 -11.30 -0.76 -9.18
C LEU A 162 -11.22 0.50 -10.05
N ARG A 163 -12.17 0.65 -10.96
CA ARG A 163 -12.44 1.91 -11.66
C ARG A 163 -13.22 2.85 -10.74
N ALA A 164 -13.27 4.13 -11.10
CA ALA A 164 -14.17 5.09 -10.47
C ALA A 164 -15.64 4.60 -10.48
N SER A 165 -16.10 3.98 -11.58
CA SER A 165 -17.43 3.37 -11.69
C SER A 165 -17.62 2.20 -10.73
N ASP A 166 -16.59 1.39 -10.51
CA ASP A 166 -16.66 0.22 -9.62
C ASP A 166 -16.77 0.67 -8.15
N ILE A 167 -16.02 1.72 -7.79
CA ILE A 167 -16.11 2.39 -6.47
C ILE A 167 -17.50 3.00 -6.27
N GLN A 168 -18.03 3.66 -7.30
CA GLN A 168 -19.37 4.23 -7.24
C GLN A 168 -20.42 3.13 -7.04
N ALA A 169 -20.37 2.05 -7.82
CA ALA A 169 -21.28 0.91 -7.66
C ALA A 169 -21.17 0.27 -6.26
N PHE A 170 -19.95 0.15 -5.71
CA PHE A 170 -19.76 -0.27 -4.33
C PHE A 170 -20.47 0.68 -3.35
N ARG A 171 -20.24 1.99 -3.49
CA ARG A 171 -20.81 3.01 -2.61
C ARG A 171 -22.32 3.12 -2.75
N GLU A 172 -22.91 2.87 -3.92
CA GLU A 172 -24.36 2.86 -4.12
C GLU A 172 -25.03 1.70 -3.39
N ARG A 173 -24.36 0.54 -3.34
CA ARG A 173 -24.92 -0.67 -2.71
C ARG A 173 -24.57 -0.79 -1.22
N PHE A 174 -23.38 -0.36 -0.83
CA PHE A 174 -22.83 -0.61 0.50
C PHE A 174 -22.45 0.67 1.22
N VAL A 175 -22.52 0.58 2.55
CA VAL A 175 -22.06 1.61 3.47
C VAL A 175 -21.10 0.97 4.46
N THR A 176 -20.02 1.69 4.78
CA THR A 176 -19.01 1.23 5.74
C THR A 176 -18.93 2.14 6.95
N LEU A 177 -18.29 1.66 8.02
CA LEU A 177 -18.19 2.42 9.26
C LEU A 177 -17.50 3.79 9.08
N PRO A 178 -16.40 3.94 8.32
CA PRO A 178 -15.81 5.25 8.03
C PRO A 178 -16.77 6.20 7.31
N MET A 179 -17.55 5.71 6.34
CA MET A 179 -18.53 6.53 5.63
C MET A 179 -19.61 7.07 6.57
N LEU A 180 -20.07 6.24 7.53
CA LEU A 180 -21.02 6.67 8.56
C LEU A 180 -20.40 7.69 9.52
N ILE A 181 -19.13 7.51 9.90
CA ILE A 181 -18.40 8.45 10.76
C ILE A 181 -18.31 9.80 10.08
N GLU A 182 -17.91 9.83 8.80
CA GLU A 182 -17.84 11.04 7.99
C GLU A 182 -19.23 11.69 7.85
N ARG A 183 -20.26 10.89 7.56
CA ARG A 183 -21.63 11.38 7.34
C ARG A 183 -22.28 12.00 8.58
N PHE A 184 -22.04 11.42 9.76
CA PHE A 184 -22.69 11.85 11.01
C PHE A 184 -21.78 12.68 11.93
N GLY A 185 -20.47 12.72 11.68
CA GLY A 185 -19.51 13.39 12.56
C GLY A 185 -19.41 12.75 13.95
N GLU A 186 -19.88 11.51 14.11
CA GLU A 186 -19.97 10.83 15.41
C GLU A 186 -18.83 9.84 15.62
N HIS A 187 -18.47 9.63 16.89
CA HIS A 187 -17.46 8.63 17.25
C HIS A 187 -17.92 7.20 16.88
N ARG A 188 -16.96 6.33 16.52
CA ARG A 188 -17.21 4.96 16.03
C ARG A 188 -18.18 4.15 16.91
N ASN A 189 -18.05 4.28 18.24
CA ASN A 189 -18.84 3.49 19.18
C ASN A 189 -20.30 3.94 19.21
N THR A 190 -20.55 5.24 18.99
CA THR A 190 -21.89 5.82 18.89
C THR A 190 -22.61 5.29 17.67
N ILE A 191 -21.94 5.29 16.51
CA ILE A 191 -22.50 4.73 15.27
C ILE A 191 -22.76 3.24 15.41
N LEU A 192 -21.82 2.46 15.98
CA LEU A 192 -22.04 1.04 16.23
C LEU A 192 -23.21 0.79 17.19
N ALA A 193 -23.41 1.66 18.18
CA ALA A 193 -24.57 1.57 19.08
C ALA A 193 -25.88 1.89 18.36
N ARG A 194 -25.90 2.89 17.47
CA ARG A 194 -27.07 3.22 16.62
C ARG A 194 -27.44 2.06 15.70
N LEU A 195 -26.46 1.48 15.00
CA LEU A 195 -26.66 0.31 14.14
C LEU A 195 -27.22 -0.87 14.94
N ARG A 196 -26.67 -1.15 16.15
CA ARG A 196 -27.17 -2.20 17.05
C ARG A 196 -28.60 -1.93 17.52
N LYS A 197 -28.92 -0.70 17.91
CA LYS A 197 -30.28 -0.29 18.33
C LYS A 197 -31.31 -0.47 17.20
N ALA A 198 -30.89 -0.19 15.95
CA ALA A 198 -31.68 -0.41 14.75
C ALA A 198 -31.69 -1.89 14.28
N ARG A 199 -31.05 -2.80 15.03
CA ARG A 199 -30.93 -4.24 14.70
C ARG A 199 -30.29 -4.52 13.33
N LEU A 200 -29.49 -3.58 12.82
CA LEU A 200 -28.80 -3.72 11.55
C LEU A 200 -27.59 -4.64 11.69
N ARG A 201 -27.52 -5.64 10.82
CA ARG A 201 -26.43 -6.61 10.77
C ARG A 201 -25.50 -6.29 9.60
N PRO A 202 -24.19 -6.55 9.72
CA PRO A 202 -23.31 -6.45 8.58
C PRO A 202 -23.74 -7.42 7.47
N PHE A 203 -23.45 -7.05 6.23
CA PHE A 203 -23.67 -7.87 5.05
C PHE A 203 -22.90 -9.18 5.19
N ALA A 204 -23.65 -10.28 5.26
CA ALA A 204 -23.12 -11.62 5.45
C ALA A 204 -23.96 -12.66 4.66
N PRO A 205 -23.93 -12.62 3.31
CA PRO A 205 -24.57 -13.64 2.50
C PRO A 205 -23.99 -15.00 2.85
N GLU A 206 -24.86 -16.01 2.95
CA GLU A 206 -24.48 -17.39 3.30
C GLU A 206 -23.71 -17.51 4.65
N GLY A 207 -23.86 -16.50 5.53
CA GLY A 207 -23.19 -16.47 6.84
C GLY A 207 -21.74 -15.98 6.80
N VAL A 208 -21.19 -15.64 5.63
CA VAL A 208 -19.81 -15.16 5.49
C VAL A 208 -19.74 -13.65 5.73
N SER A 209 -19.12 -13.23 6.84
CA SER A 209 -18.99 -11.81 7.16
C SER A 209 -17.78 -11.14 6.50
N TYR A 210 -18.03 -10.05 5.77
CA TYR A 210 -16.99 -9.20 5.18
C TYR A 210 -16.59 -8.01 6.08
N GLY A 211 -16.89 -8.08 7.38
CA GLY A 211 -16.61 -7.02 8.35
C GLY A 211 -17.73 -5.98 8.42
N HIS A 212 -17.40 -4.73 8.81
CA HIS A 212 -18.38 -3.64 8.97
C HIS A 212 -18.78 -3.01 7.63
N ILE A 213 -19.25 -3.86 6.72
CA ILE A 213 -19.88 -3.49 5.45
C ILE A 213 -21.37 -3.79 5.60
N TYR A 214 -22.22 -2.83 5.33
CA TYR A 214 -23.66 -2.92 5.50
C TYR A 214 -24.34 -2.60 4.16
N LEU A 215 -25.53 -3.17 3.92
CA LEU A 215 -26.35 -2.76 2.78
C LEU A 215 -26.85 -1.33 3.01
N ARG A 216 -26.65 -0.47 2.01
CA ARG A 216 -27.04 0.94 2.09
C ARG A 216 -28.52 1.08 2.39
N GLU A 217 -29.35 0.40 1.61
CA GLU A 217 -30.81 0.43 1.73
C GLU A 217 -31.28 0.08 3.15
N GLU A 218 -30.72 -0.97 3.75
CA GLU A 218 -31.07 -1.37 5.12
C GLU A 218 -30.68 -0.31 6.14
N VAL A 219 -29.50 0.30 5.97
CA VAL A 219 -29.03 1.38 6.87
C VAL A 219 -29.91 2.61 6.73
N GLU A 220 -30.24 3.02 5.51
CA GLU A 220 -31.09 4.18 5.26
C GLU A 220 -32.48 4.00 5.85
N LEU A 221 -33.05 2.80 5.70
CA LEU A 221 -34.35 2.43 6.26
C LEU A 221 -34.31 2.34 7.79
N GLY A 222 -33.28 1.70 8.34
CA GLY A 222 -33.13 1.48 9.78
C GLY A 222 -32.80 2.74 10.57
N LEU A 223 -32.02 3.65 9.98
CA LEU A 223 -31.67 4.95 10.59
C LEU A 223 -32.59 6.09 10.14
N ARG A 224 -33.52 5.83 9.20
CA ARG A 224 -34.46 6.80 8.62
C ARG A 224 -33.76 8.06 8.06
N CYS A 225 -32.64 7.86 7.37
CA CYS A 225 -31.88 8.96 6.76
C CYS A 225 -31.08 8.47 5.56
N LYS A 226 -30.86 9.36 4.57
CA LYS A 226 -29.95 9.07 3.46
C LYS A 226 -28.50 9.16 3.94
N VAL A 227 -27.76 8.08 3.74
CA VAL A 227 -26.33 7.98 4.04
C VAL A 227 -25.52 8.00 2.75
#